data_AF-A0A6N6MH25-F1
#
_entry.id   AF-A0A6N6MH25-F1
#
_cell.length_a   1.000
_cell.length_b   1.000
_cell.length_c   1.000
_cell.angle_alpha   90.00
_cell.angle_beta   90.00
_cell.angle_gamma   90.00
#
_symmetry.space_group_name_H-M   'P 1'
#
loop_
_entity.id
_entity.type
_entity.pdbx_description
1 polymer ?
#
loop_
_entity_poly.entity_id
_entity_poly.type
_entity_poly.pdbx_seq_one_letter_code
_entity_poly.pdbx_strand_id
1 'polypeptide(L)'
;MPGAGRAASHRPHRGTLMVDRSQAGRAPERALPSRWSLLAEALRAGGDLIGKELKLFQVEADGNLRAIAALIARFGFALILLVGGLLLLVLALVRAIGALIGSQALAALGVGGAFAAVTGIFLVLGLRRMSLDNLAPRRTERQLTRDAELVGAGE
;
A
#
# COMPACT_ATOMS: atom_id res chain seq x y z
N MET A 1 8.40 8.56 56.34
CA MET A 1 8.94 9.46 57.38
C MET A 1 9.46 10.72 56.70
N PRO A 2 9.13 11.92 57.22
CA PRO A 2 9.29 13.22 56.57
C PRO A 2 10.59 13.94 56.96
N GLY A 3 11.03 14.90 56.14
CA GLY A 3 11.99 15.95 56.49
C GLY A 3 12.04 16.97 55.33
N ALA A 4 11.47 18.18 55.44
CA ALA A 4 12.03 19.36 56.10
C ALA A 4 13.49 19.61 55.63
N GLY A 5 13.89 20.69 54.96
CA GLY A 5 13.43 22.08 54.88
C GLY A 5 14.69 22.97 54.89
N ARG A 6 14.59 24.19 54.32
CA ARG A 6 15.59 25.32 54.24
C ARG A 6 16.26 25.46 52.86
N ALA A 7 16.54 26.65 52.34
CA ALA A 7 16.24 28.05 52.66
C ALA A 7 16.54 28.84 51.35
N ALA A 8 15.63 29.67 50.85
CA ALA A 8 15.73 31.12 50.91
C ALA A 8 17.15 31.70 50.66
N SER A 9 17.39 32.23 49.46
CA SER A 9 18.26 33.39 49.28
C SER A 9 17.59 34.41 48.35
N HIS A 10 17.35 35.54 48.98
CA HIS A 10 16.69 36.74 48.50
C HIS A 10 17.74 37.62 47.81
N ARG A 11 17.47 38.16 46.61
CA ARG A 11 17.93 39.51 46.23
C ARG A 11 16.96 40.19 45.26
N PRO A 12 16.51 41.42 45.56
CA PRO A 12 15.62 42.20 44.71
C PRO A 12 16.42 43.12 43.79
N HIS A 13 16.10 43.15 42.50
CA HIS A 13 16.52 44.23 41.61
C HIS A 13 15.33 45.13 41.29
N ARG A 14 15.29 46.25 42.02
CA ARG A 14 14.45 47.41 41.80
C ARG A 14 15.28 48.44 41.02
N GLY A 15 15.05 48.53 39.72
CA GLY A 15 15.40 49.67 38.87
C GLY A 15 14.13 50.01 38.10
N THR A 16 13.28 50.88 38.63
CA THR A 16 13.23 52.30 38.31
C THR A 16 13.01 52.53 36.81
N LEU A 17 11.73 52.71 36.48
CA LEU A 17 11.21 53.76 35.60
C LEU A 17 12.16 54.26 34.52
N MET A 18 12.05 53.69 33.33
CA MET A 18 12.02 54.50 32.12
C MET A 18 11.06 53.83 31.15
N VAL A 19 9.81 54.27 31.22
CA VAL A 19 8.84 54.11 30.14
C VAL A 19 9.41 54.91 28.99
N ASP A 20 10.16 54.24 28.11
CA ASP A 20 10.51 54.78 26.82
C ASP A 20 9.23 54.87 26.00
N ARG A 21 8.57 56.02 26.10
CA ARG A 21 7.37 56.39 25.35
C ARG A 21 7.70 56.72 23.88
N SER A 22 8.90 56.36 23.40
CA SER A 22 9.41 56.62 22.05
C SER A 22 9.24 55.43 21.09
N GLN A 23 8.41 54.43 21.43
CA GLN A 23 7.92 53.41 20.48
C GLN A 23 6.45 53.64 20.04
N ALA A 24 5.95 54.87 20.11
CA ALA A 24 4.69 55.28 19.49
C ALA A 24 4.86 55.61 17.99
N GLY A 25 5.62 54.79 17.25
CA GLY A 25 6.12 55.17 15.92
C GLY A 25 6.49 53.99 15.01
N ARG A 26 5.64 52.96 15.01
CA ARG A 26 5.33 52.03 13.90
C ARG A 26 4.59 50.86 14.52
N ALA A 27 3.28 51.01 14.69
CA ALA A 27 2.42 49.83 14.72
C ALA A 27 2.79 49.02 13.47
N PRO A 28 3.09 47.71 13.55
CA PRO A 28 3.03 46.89 12.35
C PRO A 28 1.60 47.09 11.87
N GLU A 29 1.46 47.74 10.72
CA GLU A 29 0.23 47.81 9.98
C GLU A 29 -0.35 46.41 10.04
N ARG A 30 -1.44 46.23 10.81
CA ARG A 30 -2.17 44.97 10.76
C ARG A 30 -2.79 44.99 9.38
N ALA A 31 -1.99 44.60 8.39
CA ALA A 31 -2.46 44.26 7.07
C ALA A 31 -3.51 43.20 7.36
N LEU A 32 -4.78 43.62 7.32
CA LEU A 32 -5.92 42.73 7.41
C LEU A 32 -5.57 41.60 6.45
N PRO A 33 -5.47 40.35 6.93
CA PRO A 33 -4.96 39.26 6.11
C PRO A 33 -5.77 39.29 4.84
N SER A 34 -5.11 39.70 3.75
CA SER A 34 -5.78 39.83 2.48
C SER A 34 -6.29 38.44 2.15
N ARG A 35 -7.44 38.32 1.49
CA ARG A 35 -8.01 37.00 1.13
C ARG A 35 -6.98 36.13 0.39
N TRP A 36 -6.02 36.77 -0.26
CA TRP A 36 -4.82 36.20 -0.88
C TRP A 36 -3.81 35.60 0.11
N SER A 37 -3.56 36.23 1.25
CA SER A 37 -2.69 35.69 2.31
C SER A 37 -3.26 34.43 2.96
N LEU A 38 -4.58 34.36 3.17
CA LEU A 38 -5.24 33.15 3.70
C LEU A 38 -5.24 32.00 2.68
N LEU A 39 -5.41 32.32 1.39
CA LEU A 39 -5.27 31.34 0.31
C LEU A 39 -3.84 30.79 0.24
N ALA A 40 -2.83 31.67 0.33
CA ALA A 40 -1.43 31.26 0.33
C ALA A 40 -1.10 30.37 1.55
N GLU A 41 -1.63 30.72 2.73
CA GLU A 41 -1.45 29.92 3.95
C GLU A 41 -2.15 28.56 3.86
N ALA A 42 -3.37 28.51 3.32
CA ALA A 42 -4.11 27.26 3.12
C ALA A 42 -3.44 26.33 2.08
N LEU A 43 -2.90 26.89 1.00
CA LEU A 43 -2.12 26.12 0.01
C LEU A 43 -0.82 25.58 0.62
N ARG A 44 -0.16 26.36 1.48
CA ARG A 44 1.06 25.93 2.16
C ARG A 44 0.78 24.85 3.19
N ALA A 45 -0.26 25.02 4.02
CA ALA A 45 -0.71 24.01 4.95
C ALA A 45 -1.18 22.72 4.25
N GLY A 46 -1.87 22.83 3.11
CA GLY A 46 -2.24 21.69 2.27
C GLY A 46 -1.02 20.98 1.68
N GLY A 47 -0.03 21.73 1.20
CA GLY A 47 1.25 21.18 0.73
C GLY A 47 2.03 20.44 1.81
N ASP A 48 2.06 20.99 3.03
CA ASP A 48 2.72 20.36 4.19
C ASP A 48 2.01 19.06 4.63
N LEU A 49 0.67 18.99 4.50
CA LEU A 49 -0.11 17.79 4.77
C LEU A 49 0.14 16.70 3.71
N ILE A 50 0.11 17.08 2.43
CA ILE A 50 0.40 16.16 1.32
C ILE A 50 1.83 15.62 1.42
N GLY A 51 2.81 16.47 1.75
CA GLY A 51 4.19 16.04 1.95
C GLY A 51 4.34 15.01 3.08
N LYS A 52 3.57 15.15 4.16
CA LYS A 52 3.55 14.17 5.26
C LYS A 52 2.91 12.86 4.85
N GLU A 53 1.77 12.89 4.16
CA GLU A 53 1.12 11.67 3.67
C GLU A 53 1.99 10.93 2.64
N LEU A 54 2.65 11.65 1.73
CA LEU A 54 3.59 11.05 0.77
C LEU A 54 4.79 10.40 1.47
N LYS A 55 5.32 11.04 2.52
CA LYS A 55 6.43 10.48 3.30
C LYS A 55 6.01 9.22 4.05
N LEU A 56 4.79 9.20 4.60
CA LEU A 56 4.24 8.02 5.27
C LEU A 56 3.96 6.90 4.27
N PHE A 57 3.36 7.24 3.13
CA PHE A 57 3.13 6.32 2.02
C PHE A 57 4.44 5.72 1.51
N GLN A 58 5.51 6.50 1.36
CA GLN A 58 6.82 5.98 0.96
C GLN A 58 7.37 4.96 1.96
N VAL A 59 7.28 5.26 3.27
CA VAL A 59 7.75 4.34 4.32
C VAL A 59 6.93 3.05 4.32
N GLU A 60 5.61 3.14 4.16
CA GLU A 60 4.72 1.97 4.12
C GLU A 60 4.90 1.17 2.82
N ALA A 61 5.05 1.86 1.68
CA ALA A 61 5.32 1.26 0.39
C ALA A 61 6.66 0.51 0.39
N ASP A 62 7.73 1.07 0.95
CA ASP A 62 9.03 0.41 1.11
C ASP A 62 8.94 -0.84 1.99
N GLY A 63 8.17 -0.76 3.09
CA GLY A 63 7.91 -1.90 3.97
C GLY A 63 7.19 -3.04 3.24
N ASN A 64 6.13 -2.69 2.49
CA ASN A 64 5.37 -3.64 1.69
C ASN A 64 6.20 -4.24 0.54
N LEU A 65 7.02 -3.43 -0.14
CA LEU A 65 7.91 -3.89 -1.21
C LEU A 65 8.94 -4.89 -0.69
N ARG A 66 9.54 -4.63 0.47
CA ARG A 66 10.48 -5.56 1.12
C ARG A 66 9.79 -6.87 1.53
N ALA A 67 8.56 -6.79 2.03
CA ALA A 67 7.77 -7.97 2.37
C ALA A 67 7.46 -8.82 1.11
N ILE A 68 7.02 -8.18 0.02
CA ILE A 68 6.78 -8.84 -1.27
C ILE A 68 8.09 -9.46 -1.81
N ALA A 69 9.20 -8.73 -1.76
CA ALA A 69 10.50 -9.24 -2.22
C ALA A 69 10.94 -10.48 -1.41
N ALA A 70 10.73 -10.48 -0.09
CA ALA A 70 11.02 -11.63 0.77
C ALA A 70 10.13 -12.84 0.44
N LEU A 71 8.85 -12.60 0.11
CA LEU A 71 7.94 -13.65 -0.35
C LEU A 71 8.41 -14.21 -1.71
N ILE A 72 8.72 -13.35 -2.68
CA ILE A 72 9.22 -13.77 -4.00
C ILE A 72 10.53 -14.55 -3.85
N ALA A 73 11.44 -14.15 -2.97
CA ALA A 73 12.69 -14.86 -2.76
C ALA A 73 12.45 -16.29 -2.22
N ARG A 74 11.61 -16.44 -1.19
CA ARG A 74 11.32 -17.75 -0.57
C ARG A 74 10.50 -18.65 -1.48
N PHE A 75 9.40 -18.14 -2.01
CA PHE A 75 8.49 -18.91 -2.85
C PHE A 75 9.01 -19.08 -4.27
N GLY A 76 9.78 -18.14 -4.79
CA GLY A 76 10.39 -18.22 -6.12
C GLY A 76 11.40 -19.35 -6.21
N PHE A 77 12.31 -19.47 -5.23
CA PHE A 77 13.26 -20.59 -5.20
C PHE A 77 12.54 -21.94 -5.05
N ALA A 78 11.56 -22.03 -4.13
CA ALA A 78 10.76 -23.24 -3.97
C ALA A 78 9.98 -23.60 -5.24
N LEU A 79 9.43 -22.62 -5.96
CA LEU A 79 8.70 -22.81 -7.20
C LEU A 79 9.62 -23.33 -8.31
N ILE A 80 10.83 -22.78 -8.45
CA ILE A 80 11.82 -23.26 -9.42
C ILE A 80 12.18 -24.72 -9.15
N LEU A 81 12.46 -25.07 -7.88
CA LEU A 81 12.76 -26.45 -7.51
C LEU A 81 11.57 -27.38 -7.72
N LEU A 82 10.36 -26.95 -7.38
CA LEU A 82 9.15 -27.73 -7.58
C LEU A 82 8.92 -28.03 -9.06
N VAL A 83 8.98 -27.00 -9.91
CA VAL A 83 8.79 -27.15 -11.36
C VAL A 83 9.90 -28.01 -11.95
N GLY A 84 11.16 -27.73 -11.63
CA GLY A 84 12.31 -28.50 -12.11
C GLY A 84 12.25 -29.97 -11.68
N GLY A 85 11.96 -30.23 -10.40
CA GLY A 85 11.79 -31.57 -9.85
C GLY A 85 10.62 -32.31 -10.48
N LEU A 86 9.49 -31.64 -10.70
CA LEU A 86 8.33 -32.23 -11.38
C LEU A 86 8.66 -32.62 -12.83
N LEU A 87 9.40 -31.77 -13.56
CA LEU A 87 9.85 -32.09 -14.92
C LEU A 87 10.77 -33.32 -14.94
N LEU A 88 11.72 -33.40 -14.00
CA LEU A 88 12.58 -34.58 -13.85
C LEU A 88 11.76 -35.84 -13.50
N LEU A 89 10.75 -35.71 -12.66
CA LEU A 89 9.88 -36.82 -12.27
C LEU A 89 9.01 -37.30 -13.43
N VAL A 90 8.47 -36.39 -14.24
CA VAL A 90 7.74 -36.73 -15.48
C VAL A 90 8.68 -37.44 -16.47
N LEU A 91 9.91 -36.95 -16.64
CA LEU A 91 10.89 -37.60 -17.51
C LEU A 91 11.26 -39.00 -17.01
N ALA A 92 11.47 -39.16 -15.70
CA ALA A 92 11.74 -40.46 -15.09
C ALA A 92 10.57 -41.42 -15.26
N LEU A 93 9.32 -40.93 -15.09
CA LEU A 93 8.11 -41.71 -15.28
C LEU A 93 7.95 -42.18 -16.75
N VAL A 94 8.20 -41.29 -17.71
CA VAL A 94 8.18 -41.63 -19.14
C VAL A 94 9.22 -42.72 -19.44
N ARG A 95 10.43 -42.63 -18.88
CA ARG A 95 11.46 -43.66 -19.06
C ARG A 95 11.07 -44.98 -18.42
N ALA A 96 10.50 -44.95 -17.21
CA ALA A 96 10.05 -46.15 -16.51
C ALA A 96 8.94 -46.87 -17.30
N ILE A 97 7.91 -46.15 -17.73
CA ILE A 97 6.83 -46.70 -18.55
C ILE A 97 7.35 -47.15 -19.92
N GLY A 98 8.25 -46.37 -20.51
CA GLY A 98 8.90 -46.72 -21.78
C GLY A 98 9.67 -48.03 -21.72
N ALA A 99 10.35 -48.31 -20.61
CA ALA A 99 11.02 -49.59 -20.38
C ALA A 99 10.05 -50.76 -20.20
N LEU A 100 8.87 -50.52 -19.60
CA LEU A 100 7.83 -51.56 -19.43
C LEU A 100 7.11 -51.90 -20.75
N ILE A 101 6.82 -50.89 -21.57
CA ILE A 101 6.01 -51.05 -22.80
C ILE A 101 6.91 -51.25 -24.04
N GLY A 102 8.23 -51.07 -23.91
CA GLY A 102 9.19 -51.19 -25.01
C GLY A 102 9.15 -50.02 -25.99
N SER A 103 8.44 -48.94 -25.67
CA SER A 103 8.34 -47.74 -26.52
C SER A 103 8.29 -46.47 -25.68
N GLN A 104 9.39 -45.72 -25.70
CA GLN A 104 9.47 -44.43 -25.02
C GLN A 104 8.54 -43.38 -25.64
N ALA A 105 8.26 -43.48 -26.95
CA ALA A 105 7.37 -42.56 -27.66
C ALA A 105 5.91 -42.70 -27.18
N LEU A 106 5.41 -43.94 -27.06
CA LEU A 106 4.05 -44.19 -26.56
C LEU A 106 3.92 -43.79 -25.09
N ALA A 107 4.94 -44.06 -24.28
CA ALA A 107 4.99 -43.61 -22.88
C ALA A 107 4.94 -42.08 -22.76
N ALA A 108 5.72 -41.36 -23.58
CA ALA A 108 5.75 -39.90 -23.59
C ALA A 108 4.40 -39.32 -24.01
N LEU A 109 3.75 -39.88 -25.03
CA LEU A 109 2.42 -39.45 -25.48
C LEU A 109 1.36 -39.69 -24.40
N GLY A 110 1.39 -40.85 -23.72
CA GLY A 110 0.44 -41.15 -22.65
C GLY A 110 0.59 -40.23 -21.44
N VAL A 111 1.81 -40.09 -20.90
CA VAL A 111 2.06 -39.25 -19.72
C VAL A 111 1.86 -37.78 -20.05
N GLY A 112 2.47 -37.30 -21.14
CA GLY A 112 2.33 -35.90 -21.58
C GLY A 112 0.88 -35.55 -21.92
N GLY A 113 0.18 -36.45 -22.62
CA GLY A 113 -1.23 -36.31 -22.94
C GLY A 113 -2.12 -36.24 -21.70
N ALA A 114 -1.88 -37.07 -20.69
CA ALA A 114 -2.62 -37.03 -19.43
C ALA A 114 -2.42 -35.69 -18.70
N PHE A 115 -1.17 -35.21 -18.59
CA PHE A 115 -0.88 -33.90 -18.01
C PHE A 115 -1.51 -32.75 -18.80
N ALA A 116 -1.48 -32.82 -20.13
CA ALA A 116 -2.12 -31.83 -21.00
C ALA A 116 -3.64 -31.80 -20.82
N ALA A 117 -4.28 -32.96 -20.71
CA ALA A 117 -5.72 -33.07 -20.47
C ALA A 117 -6.12 -32.45 -19.12
N VAL A 118 -5.43 -32.81 -18.05
CA VAL A 118 -5.66 -32.22 -16.71
C VAL A 118 -5.44 -30.70 -16.75
N THR A 119 -4.34 -30.24 -17.36
CA THR A 119 -4.04 -28.82 -17.51
C THR A 119 -5.15 -28.08 -18.27
N GLY A 120 -5.64 -28.66 -19.37
CA GLY A 120 -6.75 -28.11 -20.15
C GLY A 120 -8.03 -27.96 -19.33
N ILE A 121 -8.37 -28.96 -18.50
CA ILE A 121 -9.53 -28.89 -17.59
C ILE A 121 -9.37 -27.72 -16.61
N PHE A 122 -8.24 -27.63 -15.92
CA PHE A 122 -7.98 -26.55 -14.96
C PHE A 122 -7.98 -25.17 -15.63
N LEU A 123 -7.42 -25.06 -16.83
CA LEU A 123 -7.42 -23.82 -17.60
C LEU A 123 -8.85 -23.37 -17.91
N VAL A 124 -9.69 -24.27 -18.44
CA VAL A 124 -11.09 -23.96 -18.74
C VAL A 124 -11.87 -23.59 -17.49
N LEU A 125 -11.69 -24.33 -16.38
CA LEU A 125 -12.33 -24.00 -15.11
C LEU A 125 -11.89 -22.65 -14.55
N GLY A 126 -10.59 -22.35 -14.64
CA GLY A 126 -10.03 -21.06 -14.23
C GLY A 126 -10.59 -19.89 -15.04
N LEU A 127 -10.62 -20.03 -16.36
CA LEU A 127 -11.19 -19.02 -17.27
C LEU A 127 -12.67 -18.81 -17.01
N ARG A 128 -13.45 -19.89 -16.79
CA ARG A 128 -14.87 -19.81 -16.45
C ARG A 128 -15.11 -19.06 -15.14
N ARG A 129 -14.29 -19.31 -14.13
CA ARG A 129 -14.41 -18.64 -12.83
C ARG A 129 -14.07 -17.15 -12.92
N MET A 130 -13.02 -16.80 -13.65
CA MET A 130 -12.70 -15.40 -13.94
C MET A 130 -13.83 -14.70 -14.70
N SER A 131 -14.46 -15.34 -15.69
CA SER A 131 -15.57 -14.72 -16.44
C SER A 131 -16.82 -14.43 -15.61
N LEU A 132 -17.02 -15.13 -14.49
CA LEU A 132 -18.17 -14.91 -13.59
C LEU A 132 -17.88 -13.87 -12.51
N ASP A 133 -16.63 -13.76 -12.09
CA ASP A 133 -16.22 -12.90 -10.97
C ASP A 133 -15.65 -11.52 -11.40
N ASN A 134 -15.28 -11.31 -12.68
CA ASN A 134 -14.50 -10.12 -13.10
C ASN A 134 -15.18 -8.98 -13.91
N LEU A 135 -16.46 -9.00 -14.30
CA LEU A 135 -16.94 -7.99 -15.29
C LEU A 135 -18.10 -7.08 -14.91
N ALA A 136 -18.66 -7.14 -13.70
CA ALA A 136 -19.62 -6.12 -13.28
C ALA A 136 -19.37 -5.71 -11.82
N PRO A 137 -18.83 -4.50 -11.55
CA PRO A 137 -18.73 -3.97 -10.20
C PRO A 137 -20.14 -3.66 -9.67
N ARG A 138 -20.81 -4.67 -9.10
CA ARG A 138 -22.19 -4.54 -8.59
C ARG A 138 -22.33 -3.49 -7.50
N ARG A 139 -21.24 -3.06 -6.84
CA ARG A 139 -21.28 -2.01 -5.81
C ARG A 139 -21.17 -0.61 -6.40
N THR A 140 -20.33 -0.42 -7.42
CA THR A 140 -20.16 0.87 -8.09
C THR A 140 -21.42 1.25 -8.85
N GLU A 141 -22.08 0.29 -9.53
CA GLU A 141 -23.38 0.52 -10.15
C GLU A 141 -24.42 0.99 -9.13
N ARG A 142 -24.54 0.28 -8.00
CA ARG A 142 -25.51 0.64 -6.95
C ARG A 142 -25.24 1.99 -6.29
N GLN A 143 -23.98 2.41 -6.19
CA GLN A 143 -23.61 3.72 -5.65
C GLN A 143 -23.94 4.82 -6.65
N LEU A 144 -23.60 4.64 -7.93
CA LEU A 144 -23.92 5.60 -8.98
C LEU A 144 -25.44 5.75 -9.18
N THR A 145 -26.21 4.66 -9.12
CA THR A 145 -27.67 4.72 -9.20
C THR A 145 -28.28 5.49 -8.03
N ARG A 146 -27.79 5.26 -6.80
CA ARG A 146 -28.25 6.01 -5.62
C ARG A 146 -27.91 7.48 -5.69
N ASP A 147 -26.69 7.82 -6.13
CA ASP A 147 -26.26 9.21 -6.25
C ASP A 147 -27.07 9.94 -7.34
N ALA A 148 -27.40 9.26 -8.45
CA ALA A 148 -28.27 9.81 -9.49
C ALA A 148 -29.71 10.03 -9.01
N GLU A 149 -30.27 9.11 -8.22
CA GLU A 149 -31.61 9.29 -7.61
C GLU A 149 -31.63 10.47 -6.62
N LEU A 150 -30.57 10.64 -5.83
CA LEU A 150 -30.48 11.76 -4.88
C LEU A 150 -30.35 13.12 -5.58
N VAL A 151 -29.67 13.18 -6.72
CA VAL A 151 -29.57 14.41 -7.54
C VAL A 151 -30.87 14.69 -8.29
N GLY A 152 -31.53 13.66 -8.82
CA GLY A 152 -32.79 13.81 -9.57
C GLY A 152 -34.04 14.08 -8.73
N ALA A 153 -34.02 13.71 -7.44
CA ALA A 153 -35.12 14.01 -6.50
C ALA A 153 -35.00 15.41 -5.86
N GLY A 154 -33.93 16.14 -6.14
CA GLY A 154 -33.66 17.50 -5.62
C GLY A 154 -34.07 18.64 -6.57
N GLU A 155 -34.59 18.31 -7.75
CA GLU A 155 -35.21 19.24 -8.74
C GLU A 155 -36.74 19.07 -8.72
#